data_AF-N1U919-F1
#
_entry.id   AF-N1U919-F1
#
_cell.length_a   1.000
_cell.length_b   1.000
_cell.length_c   1.000
_cell.angle_alpha   90.00
_cell.angle_beta   90.00
_cell.angle_gamma   90.00
#
_symmetry.space_group_name_H-M   'P 1'
#
loop_
_entity.id
_entity.type
_entity.pdbx_description
1 polymer ?
#
loop_
_entity_poly.entity_id
_entity_poly.type
_entity_poly.pdbx_seq_one_letter_code
_entity_poly.pdbx_strand_id
1 'polypeptide(L)'
;MLIEKVGLRAQTPDRLPILGPVFDPREFRKIYKEIDLPKNRNKKFPNLKTIQGLYVFGGLGSRGILSSFLGSEIMASLILGEPVPVESSVLEYLHPARFLYRKVRK
;
A
#
# COMPACT_ATOMS: atom_id res chain seq x y z
N MET A 1 -41.55 7.22 5.91
CA MET A 1 -41.01 6.12 5.09
C MET A 1 -39.49 6.27 5.12
N LEU A 2 -38.77 5.40 5.83
CA LEU A 2 -37.30 5.43 5.84
C LEU A 2 -36.82 4.76 4.55
N ILE A 3 -36.13 5.51 3.71
CA ILE A 3 -35.49 4.98 2.50
C ILE A 3 -34.13 4.45 2.94
N GLU A 4 -33.99 3.13 3.01
CA GLU A 4 -32.73 2.50 3.36
C GLU A 4 -31.75 2.48 2.17
N LYS A 5 -30.47 2.63 2.47
CA LYS A 5 -29.38 2.52 1.48
C LYS A 5 -28.40 1.44 1.92
N VAL A 6 -28.12 0.50 1.02
CA VAL A 6 -27.11 -0.54 1.20
C VAL A 6 -25.90 -0.22 0.34
N GLY A 7 -24.70 -0.49 0.85
CA GLY A 7 -23.45 -0.31 0.12
C GLY A 7 -22.39 -1.32 0.53
N LEU A 8 -21.58 -1.75 -0.43
CA LEU A 8 -20.44 -2.64 -0.19
C LEU A 8 -19.19 -1.80 0.09
N ARG A 9 -18.38 -2.23 1.06
CA ARG A 9 -17.15 -1.53 1.45
C ARG A 9 -15.95 -2.43 1.29
N ALA A 10 -14.88 -1.90 0.71
CA ALA A 10 -13.56 -2.53 0.74
C ALA A 10 -12.86 -2.18 2.06
N GLN A 11 -12.49 -3.20 2.83
CA GLN A 11 -11.76 -3.05 4.09
C GLN A 11 -10.54 -3.98 4.11
N THR A 12 -9.40 -3.42 4.47
CA THR A 12 -8.16 -4.16 4.72
C THR A 12 -8.16 -4.84 6.10
N PRO A 13 -7.41 -5.95 6.30
CA PRO A 13 -7.34 -6.63 7.59
C PRO A 13 -6.82 -5.77 8.75
N ASP A 14 -5.91 -4.82 8.47
CA ASP A 14 -5.33 -3.90 9.47
C ASP A 14 -6.11 -2.58 9.61
N ARG A 15 -7.26 -2.47 8.94
CA ARG A 15 -8.16 -1.32 8.98
C ARG A 15 -7.56 0.01 8.48
N LEU A 16 -6.38 -0.01 7.86
CA LEU A 16 -5.75 1.14 7.24
C LEU A 16 -5.99 1.15 5.72
N PRO A 17 -6.17 2.31 5.08
CA PRO A 17 -6.24 2.39 3.63
C PRO A 17 -5.00 1.78 2.96
N ILE A 18 -5.15 1.39 1.71
CA ILE A 18 -4.04 1.12 0.81
C ILE A 18 -3.89 2.34 -0.08
N LEU A 19 -2.69 2.92 -0.11
CA LEU A 19 -2.38 4.13 -0.86
C LEU A 19 -0.96 4.09 -1.38
N GLY A 20 -0.79 4.21 -2.70
CA GLY A 20 0.50 4.42 -3.33
C GLY A 20 0.70 3.60 -4.61
N PRO A 21 1.94 3.51 -5.11
CA PRO A 21 2.25 2.83 -6.36
C PRO A 21 2.19 1.31 -6.21
N VAL A 22 1.87 0.63 -7.31
CA VAL A 22 1.64 -0.82 -7.34
C VAL A 22 2.84 -1.56 -7.94
N PHE A 23 3.25 -2.65 -7.30
CA PHE A 23 4.25 -3.58 -7.87
C PHE A 23 3.56 -4.67 -8.69
N ASP A 24 4.24 -5.19 -9.72
CA ASP A 24 3.81 -6.44 -10.35
C ASP A 24 3.91 -7.58 -9.32
N PRO A 25 2.80 -8.26 -8.95
CA PRO A 25 2.82 -9.35 -7.99
C PRO A 25 3.67 -10.56 -8.43
N ARG A 26 3.89 -10.75 -9.74
CA ARG A 26 4.75 -11.81 -10.30
C ARG A 26 6.22 -11.42 -10.12
N GLU A 27 6.59 -10.18 -10.44
CA GLU A 27 7.96 -9.69 -10.21
C GLU A 27 8.31 -9.63 -8.74
N PHE A 28 7.38 -9.16 -7.89
CA PHE A 28 7.54 -9.19 -6.43
C PHE A 28 7.88 -10.60 -5.97
N ARG A 29 7.04 -11.59 -6.33
CA ARG A 29 7.28 -13.00 -5.95
C ARG A 29 8.59 -13.55 -6.49
N LYS A 30 9.00 -13.20 -7.71
CA LYS A 30 10.26 -13.65 -8.31
C LYS A 30 11.46 -13.09 -7.57
N ILE A 31 11.48 -11.79 -7.29
CA ILE A 31 12.58 -11.09 -6.62
C ILE A 31 12.68 -11.50 -5.15
N TYR A 32 11.54 -11.67 -4.49
CA TYR A 32 11.45 -11.93 -3.06
C TYR A 32 11.32 -13.42 -2.69
N LYS A 33 11.39 -14.34 -3.68
CA LYS A 33 11.23 -15.81 -3.48
C LYS A 33 12.19 -16.40 -2.46
N GLU A 34 13.39 -15.81 -2.35
CA GLU A 34 14.53 -16.39 -1.65
C GLU A 34 15.02 -15.53 -0.47
N ILE A 35 14.24 -14.51 -0.06
CA ILE A 35 14.68 -13.60 1.01
C ILE A 35 14.80 -14.30 2.36
N ASP A 36 13.93 -15.27 2.65
CA ASP A 36 13.93 -16.01 3.90
C ASP A 36 14.94 -17.19 3.92
N LEU A 37 15.68 -17.40 2.83
CA LEU A 37 16.68 -18.47 2.79
C LEU A 37 17.91 -18.11 3.67
N PRO A 38 18.49 -19.08 4.39
CA PRO A 38 19.67 -18.87 5.26
C PRO A 38 20.90 -18.29 4.55
N LYS A 39 20.95 -18.41 3.22
CA LYS A 39 22.02 -17.86 2.36
C LYS A 39 21.96 -16.33 2.24
N ASN A 40 20.82 -15.70 2.51
CA ASN A 40 20.67 -14.24 2.44
C ASN A 40 20.98 -13.56 3.79
N ARG A 41 22.11 -13.90 4.41
CA ARG A 41 22.52 -13.40 5.74
C ARG A 41 22.56 -11.88 5.84
N ASN A 42 22.74 -11.17 4.71
CA ASN A 42 22.82 -9.72 4.65
C ASN A 42 21.46 -9.02 4.42
N LYS A 43 20.34 -9.75 4.31
CA LYS A 43 18.99 -9.22 4.08
C LYS A 43 18.96 -8.07 3.05
N LYS A 44 19.66 -8.23 1.92
CA LYS A 44 19.63 -7.21 0.87
C LYS A 44 18.27 -7.27 0.20
N PHE A 45 17.51 -6.19 0.30
CA PHE A 45 16.23 -6.02 -0.39
C PHE A 45 16.50 -5.45 -1.78
N PRO A 46 16.30 -6.25 -2.86
CA PRO A 46 16.53 -5.76 -4.21
C PRO A 46 15.55 -4.65 -4.54
N ASN A 47 16.01 -3.65 -5.30
CA ASN A 47 15.15 -2.56 -5.74
C ASN A 47 14.12 -3.11 -6.74
N LEU A 48 12.86 -3.21 -6.31
CA LEU A 48 11.74 -3.61 -7.15
C LEU A 48 11.08 -2.36 -7.70
N LYS A 49 10.87 -2.33 -9.02
CA LYS A 49 10.20 -1.20 -9.67
C LYS A 49 8.68 -1.35 -9.57
N THR A 50 8.01 -0.24 -9.34
CA THR A 50 6.55 -0.16 -9.45
C THR A 50 6.14 -0.08 -10.92
N ILE A 51 4.91 -0.48 -11.22
CA ILE A 51 4.31 -0.33 -12.55
C ILE A 51 4.15 1.17 -12.80
N GLN A 52 4.77 1.68 -13.87
CA GLN A 52 4.77 3.10 -14.20
C GLN A 52 3.33 3.60 -14.44
N GLY A 53 2.99 4.72 -13.79
CA GLY A 53 1.66 5.33 -13.91
C GLY A 53 0.53 4.59 -13.19
N LEU A 54 0.82 3.49 -12.48
CA LEU A 54 -0.20 2.73 -11.76
C LEU A 54 -0.13 2.94 -10.25
N TYR A 55 -1.20 3.52 -9.72
CA TYR A 55 -1.39 3.81 -8.31
C TYR A 55 -2.73 3.23 -7.83
N VAL A 56 -2.85 3.02 -6.53
CA VAL A 56 -4.10 2.60 -5.88
C VAL A 56 -4.36 3.46 -4.67
N PHE A 57 -5.61 3.88 -4.49
CA PHE A 57 -6.11 4.43 -3.25
C PHE A 57 -7.45 3.77 -2.90
N GLY A 58 -7.50 2.98 -1.83
CA GLY A 58 -8.68 2.19 -1.50
C GLY A 58 -8.59 1.53 -0.12
N GLY A 59 -9.51 0.60 0.17
CA GLY A 59 -9.55 -0.06 1.49
C GLY A 59 -10.00 0.86 2.64
N LEU A 60 -10.76 1.91 2.30
CA LEU A 60 -11.18 3.00 3.18
C LEU A 60 -12.19 2.59 4.27
N GLY A 61 -12.85 1.43 4.12
CA GLY A 61 -13.77 0.92 5.13
C GLY A 61 -14.93 1.86 5.46
N SER A 62 -15.32 1.91 6.74
CA SER A 62 -16.37 2.80 7.24
C SER A 62 -15.90 4.23 7.55
N ARG A 63 -14.60 4.52 7.44
CA ARG A 63 -13.98 5.82 7.76
C ARG A 63 -13.47 6.53 6.51
N GLY A 64 -14.05 6.22 5.35
CA GLY A 64 -13.56 6.72 4.07
C GLY A 64 -13.60 8.23 3.95
N ILE A 65 -14.67 8.88 4.45
CA ILE A 65 -14.77 10.36 4.43
C ILE A 65 -13.59 11.00 5.17
N LEU A 66 -13.20 10.49 6.33
CA LEU A 66 -12.10 11.07 7.11
C LEU A 66 -10.74 10.83 6.44
N SER A 67 -10.52 9.61 5.96
CA SER A 67 -9.23 9.19 5.40
C SER A 67 -9.01 9.65 3.95
N SER A 68 -10.07 9.98 3.21
CA SER A 68 -9.97 10.42 1.82
C SER A 68 -9.24 11.74 1.68
N PHE A 69 -9.44 12.70 2.58
CA PHE A 69 -8.82 14.04 2.45
C PHE A 69 -7.29 13.97 2.51
N LEU A 70 -6.74 13.50 3.62
CA LEU A 70 -5.29 13.37 3.77
C LEU A 70 -4.70 12.37 2.76
N GLY A 71 -5.42 11.29 2.47
CA GLY A 71 -4.95 10.32 1.48
C GLY A 71 -4.87 10.90 0.07
N SER A 72 -5.83 11.72 -0.34
CA SER A 72 -5.80 12.38 -1.65
C SER A 72 -4.60 13.32 -1.79
N GLU A 73 -4.26 14.08 -0.74
CA GLU A 73 -3.04 14.91 -0.74
C GLU A 73 -1.77 14.06 -0.85
N ILE A 74 -1.66 12.99 -0.06
CA ILE A 74 -0.54 12.06 -0.17
C ILE A 74 -0.45 11.47 -1.59
N MET A 75 -1.57 11.07 -2.18
CA MET A 75 -1.61 10.50 -3.52
C MET A 75 -1.17 11.52 -4.58
N ALA A 76 -1.64 12.76 -4.49
CA ALA A 76 -1.23 13.84 -5.40
C ALA A 76 0.29 14.07 -5.31
N SER A 77 0.84 14.21 -4.10
CA SER A 77 2.29 14.37 -3.92
C SER A 77 3.09 13.20 -4.49
N LEU A 78 2.62 11.95 -4.30
CA LEU A 78 3.28 10.76 -4.86
C LEU A 78 3.23 10.69 -6.40
N ILE A 79 2.16 11.19 -7.02
CA ILE A 79 2.02 11.24 -8.48
C ILE A 79 2.90 12.35 -9.07
N LEU A 80 2.95 13.51 -8.42
CA LEU A 80 3.70 14.68 -8.87
C LEU A 80 5.19 14.65 -8.49
N GLY A 81 5.59 13.73 -7.61
CA GLY A 81 6.96 13.66 -7.11
C GLY A 81 7.30 14.76 -6.10
N GLU A 82 6.29 15.24 -5.38
CA GLU A 82 6.42 16.28 -4.36
C GLU A 82 6.65 15.68 -2.96
N PRO A 83 7.15 16.48 -2.00
CA PRO A 83 7.22 16.05 -0.60
C PRO A 83 5.83 15.66 -0.06
N VAL A 84 5.73 14.49 0.55
CA VAL A 84 4.47 14.03 1.17
C VAL A 84 4.20 14.74 2.51
N PRO A 85 2.93 14.99 2.87
CA PRO A 85 2.57 15.71 4.09
C PRO A 85 2.55 14.82 5.36
N VAL A 86 3.30 13.72 5.37
CA VAL A 86 3.33 12.75 6.48
C VAL A 86 4.72 12.14 6.63
N GLU A 87 4.99 11.59 7.81
CA GLU A 87 6.22 10.82 8.06
C GLU A 87 6.30 9.57 7.18
N SER A 88 7.53 9.15 6.85
CA SER A 88 7.78 7.93 6.09
C SER A 88 7.20 6.68 6.77
N SER A 89 7.19 6.66 8.11
CA SER A 89 6.56 5.60 8.91
C SER A 89 5.09 5.40 8.54
N VAL A 90 4.34 6.50 8.35
CA VAL A 90 2.93 6.47 7.93
C VAL A 90 2.80 5.93 6.51
N LEU A 91 3.66 6.37 5.59
CA LEU A 91 3.65 5.86 4.21
C LEU A 91 3.85 4.35 4.16
N GLU A 92 4.74 3.79 4.99
CA GLU A 92 4.96 2.33 5.06
C GLU A 92 3.69 1.58 5.46
N TYR A 93 2.89 2.12 6.38
CA TYR A 93 1.62 1.56 6.79
C TYR A 93 0.51 1.71 5.74
N LEU A 94 0.63 2.66 4.83
CA LEU A 94 -0.33 2.87 3.75
C LEU A 94 0.07 2.13 2.46
N HIS A 95 1.34 1.82 2.27
CA HIS A 95 1.88 1.27 1.02
C HIS A 95 1.14 -0.02 0.60
N PRO A 96 0.76 -0.19 -0.69
CA PRO A 96 0.08 -1.40 -1.18
C PRO A 96 0.82 -2.71 -0.93
N ALA A 97 2.14 -2.65 -0.81
CA ALA A 97 3.01 -3.80 -0.66
C ALA A 97 3.22 -4.22 0.79
N ARG A 98 2.70 -3.48 1.77
CA ARG A 98 2.95 -3.77 3.20
C ARG A 98 2.58 -5.21 3.58
N PHE A 99 1.53 -5.78 2.98
CA PHE A 99 1.13 -7.17 3.21
C PHE A 99 2.07 -8.16 2.54
N LEU A 100 2.64 -7.82 1.38
CA LEU A 100 3.62 -8.64 0.69
C LEU A 100 4.94 -8.66 1.49
N TYR A 101 5.41 -7.50 1.94
CA TYR A 101 6.61 -7.40 2.79
C TYR A 101 6.43 -8.09 4.15
N ARG A 102 5.25 -8.01 4.78
CA ARG A 102 4.96 -8.75 6.02
C ARG A 102 5.04 -10.28 5.85
N LYS A 103 4.73 -10.81 4.66
CA LYS A 103 4.83 -12.25 4.38
C LYS A 103 6.27 -12.73 4.18
N VAL A 104 7.16 -11.84 3.76
CA VAL A 104 8.58 -12.14 3.44
C VAL A 104 9.53 -11.69 4.56
N ARG A 105 9.00 -11.23 5.70
CA ARG A 105 9.79 -10.89 6.91
C ARG A 105 9.53 -11.85 8.06
N LYS A 106 8.67 -12.85 7.87
CA LYS A 106 8.34 -13.88 8.84
C LYS A 106 9.09 -15.14 8.50
#